data_AF-A0A1B6Y965-F1
#
_entry.id   AF-A0A1B6Y965-F1
#
_cell.length_a   1.000
_cell.length_b   1.000
_cell.length_c   1.000
_cell.angle_alpha   90.00
_cell.angle_beta   90.00
_cell.angle_gamma   90.00
#
_symmetry.space_group_name_H-M   'P 1'
#
loop_
_entity.id
_entity.type
_entity.pdbx_description
1 polymer ?
#
loop_
_entity_poly.entity_id
_entity_poly.type
_entity_poly.pdbx_seq_one_letter_code
_entity_poly.pdbx_strand_id
1 'polypeptide(L)'
;MKYLSVIIFTGFLLACSTPTQKFTALPEGVQTVSLLGDTLETNSSMLQQELAERIDSLILLERSRDAETEAVIWEARYLGYNGEYRKAVDLLSKRIEQDSKNPALYRHRGHRYISLRAFDDAIKDLEKAAELIKGTEDVVEQDGLPNEMNSPTSSLHTNIWYHLGLAYYLTNDFEKAQKAYVECINASTNDDMMIAALYWYYMSLRRDGQDEFAGKVIDPVRSEMNIIENDSYHKLLLVFKGEFDPNALLDTETDALSNATAGYGIGNWHYINGRKDRAMEIWQNVYDAGNWSAFGFIASEAELAGE
;
A
#
# COMPACT_ATOMS: atom_id res chain seq x y z
N MET A 1 -36.34 -47.26 -31.12
CA MET A 1 -35.21 -46.50 -30.55
C MET A 1 -35.70 -45.09 -30.27
N LYS A 2 -35.95 -44.75 -29.00
CA LYS A 2 -36.34 -43.40 -28.55
C LYS A 2 -35.09 -42.75 -27.97
N TYR A 3 -34.61 -41.66 -28.56
CA TYR A 3 -33.50 -40.87 -28.02
C TYR A 3 -34.04 -39.94 -26.92
N LEU A 4 -33.48 -40.08 -25.73
CA LEU A 4 -33.77 -39.26 -24.55
C LEU A 4 -32.75 -38.10 -24.54
N SER A 5 -33.20 -36.89 -24.88
CA SER A 5 -32.36 -35.69 -24.78
C SER A 5 -32.29 -35.26 -23.32
N VAL A 6 -31.13 -35.40 -22.69
CA VAL A 6 -30.83 -34.88 -21.36
C VAL A 6 -30.38 -33.43 -21.52
N ILE A 7 -31.20 -32.49 -21.04
CA ILE A 7 -30.83 -31.08 -20.90
C ILE A 7 -30.10 -30.95 -19.57
N ILE A 8 -28.80 -30.67 -19.61
CA ILE A 8 -27.99 -30.36 -18.43
C ILE A 8 -28.15 -28.87 -18.14
N PHE A 9 -28.84 -28.55 -17.05
CA PHE A 9 -28.89 -27.20 -16.48
C PHE A 9 -27.60 -26.99 -15.67
N THR A 10 -26.62 -26.30 -16.23
CA THR A 10 -25.48 -25.78 -15.46
C THR A 10 -25.92 -24.56 -14.67
N GLY A 11 -26.18 -24.75 -13.38
CA GLY A 11 -26.42 -23.65 -12.44
C GLY A 11 -25.14 -22.85 -12.25
N PHE A 12 -25.20 -21.56 -12.59
CA PHE A 12 -24.20 -20.57 -12.16
C PHE A 12 -24.36 -20.37 -10.65
N LEU A 13 -23.43 -20.93 -9.88
CA LEU A 13 -23.27 -20.55 -8.47
C LEU A 13 -22.52 -19.22 -8.43
N LEU A 14 -23.24 -18.14 -8.12
CA LEU A 14 -22.66 -16.88 -7.68
C LEU A 14 -21.96 -17.13 -6.35
N ALA A 15 -20.63 -17.26 -6.38
CA ALA A 15 -19.82 -17.28 -5.17
C ALA A 15 -19.75 -15.86 -4.60
N CYS A 16 -20.70 -15.52 -3.72
CA CYS A 16 -20.48 -14.48 -2.72
C CYS A 16 -19.48 -15.03 -1.71
N SER A 17 -18.18 -14.87 -1.96
CA SER A 17 -17.17 -15.09 -0.93
C SER A 17 -17.27 -13.93 0.05
N THR A 18 -17.84 -14.18 1.23
CA THR A 18 -17.71 -13.30 2.39
C THR A 18 -16.21 -13.18 2.72
N PRO A 19 -15.59 -11.99 2.65
CA PRO A 19 -14.14 -11.83 2.80
C PRO A 19 -13.60 -12.33 4.16
N THR A 20 -14.47 -12.38 5.17
CA THR A 20 -14.17 -12.79 6.54
C THR A 20 -13.64 -14.22 6.64
N GLN A 21 -14.06 -15.14 5.76
CA GLN A 21 -13.77 -16.57 5.93
C GLN A 21 -12.28 -16.92 5.74
N LYS A 22 -11.53 -16.11 4.98
CA LYS A 22 -10.12 -16.37 4.64
C LYS A 22 -9.20 -16.28 5.85
N PHE A 23 -9.49 -15.36 6.78
CA PHE A 23 -8.63 -15.11 7.94
C PHE A 23 -9.10 -15.76 9.23
N THR A 24 -10.33 -16.31 9.27
CA THR A 24 -10.90 -16.94 10.48
C THR A 24 -10.22 -18.25 10.89
N ALA A 25 -9.42 -18.86 10.01
CA ALA A 25 -8.71 -20.11 10.29
C ALA A 25 -7.34 -19.90 10.97
N LEU A 26 -6.85 -18.66 11.05
CA LEU A 26 -5.54 -18.36 11.65
C LEU A 26 -5.63 -18.28 13.18
N PRO A 27 -4.61 -18.74 13.92
CA PRO A 27 -4.54 -18.61 15.37
C PRO A 27 -4.77 -17.18 15.88
N GLU A 28 -5.11 -17.05 17.16
CA GLU A 28 -5.15 -15.75 17.82
C GLU A 28 -3.76 -15.07 17.74
N GLY A 29 -3.72 -13.75 17.53
CA GLY A 29 -2.47 -12.99 17.38
C GLY A 29 -1.89 -12.99 15.96
N VAL A 30 -1.97 -14.12 15.24
CA VAL A 30 -1.52 -14.24 13.83
C VAL A 30 -2.43 -13.44 12.91
N GLN A 31 -1.88 -12.49 12.16
CA GLN A 31 -2.65 -11.68 11.23
C GLN A 31 -2.72 -12.31 9.84
N THR A 32 -1.59 -12.83 9.34
CA THR A 32 -1.50 -13.49 8.04
C THR A 32 -0.30 -14.45 7.99
N VAL A 33 -0.11 -15.09 6.85
CA VAL A 33 1.09 -15.84 6.49
C VAL A 33 1.85 -15.05 5.42
N SER A 34 3.16 -14.91 5.55
CA SER A 34 4.02 -14.29 4.55
C SER A 34 4.03 -15.11 3.26
N LEU A 35 4.46 -14.51 2.15
CA LEU A 35 4.67 -15.17 0.86
C LEU A 35 5.76 -16.25 0.95
N LEU A 36 6.62 -16.19 1.97
CA LEU A 36 7.64 -17.19 2.27
C LEU A 36 7.14 -18.30 3.23
N GLY A 37 5.91 -18.18 3.75
CA GLY A 37 5.26 -19.21 4.57
C GLY A 37 5.35 -18.99 6.08
N ASP A 38 5.94 -17.89 6.55
CA ASP A 38 6.04 -17.56 7.98
C ASP A 38 4.76 -16.91 8.51
N THR A 39 4.41 -17.16 9.77
CA THR A 39 3.29 -16.46 10.41
C THR A 39 3.67 -15.04 10.79
N LEU A 40 2.86 -14.06 10.38
CA LEU A 40 3.02 -12.66 10.73
C LEU A 40 2.03 -12.28 11.83
N GLU A 41 2.55 -11.86 12.97
CA GLU A 41 1.77 -11.57 14.17
C GLU A 41 1.73 -10.08 14.48
N THR A 42 0.70 -9.66 15.20
CA THR A 42 0.65 -8.32 15.77
C THR A 42 1.73 -8.19 16.84
N ASN A 43 2.74 -7.37 16.58
CA ASN A 43 3.69 -6.97 17.62
C ASN A 43 3.08 -5.78 18.36
N SER A 44 2.51 -6.04 19.54
CA SER A 44 1.96 -5.01 20.42
C SER A 44 3.11 -4.23 21.10
N SER A 45 3.93 -3.52 20.33
CA SER A 45 4.57 -2.33 20.88
C SER A 45 3.45 -1.35 21.19
N MET A 46 3.36 -0.86 22.43
CA MET A 46 2.34 0.13 22.79
C MET A 46 2.44 1.29 21.81
N LEU A 47 1.37 1.56 21.04
CA LEU A 47 1.30 2.76 20.20
C LEU A 47 1.75 3.95 21.02
N GLN A 48 2.43 4.90 20.37
CA GLN A 48 2.74 6.16 21.02
C GLN A 48 1.43 6.73 21.61
N GLN A 49 1.43 6.99 22.92
CA GLN A 49 0.24 7.42 23.65
C GLN A 49 -0.43 8.62 22.96
N GLU A 50 0.38 9.53 22.42
CA GLU A 50 -0.06 10.68 21.65
C GLU A 50 -0.92 10.30 20.43
N LEU A 51 -0.53 9.27 19.66
CA LEU A 51 -1.31 8.80 18.52
C LEU A 51 -2.66 8.22 18.98
N ALA A 52 -2.69 7.46 20.06
CA ALA A 52 -3.95 6.93 20.59
C ALA A 52 -4.91 8.06 21.00
N GLU A 53 -4.44 9.02 21.80
CA GLU A 53 -5.24 10.16 22.26
C GLU A 53 -5.73 11.02 21.09
N ARG A 54 -4.89 11.18 20.06
CA ARG A 54 -5.23 11.91 18.85
C ARG A 54 -6.35 11.23 18.06
N ILE A 55 -6.24 9.92 17.83
CA ILE A 55 -7.25 9.18 17.09
C ILE A 55 -8.58 9.12 17.86
N ASP A 56 -8.54 8.93 19.17
CA ASP A 56 -9.75 9.00 20.03
C ASP A 56 -10.46 10.35 19.89
N SER A 57 -9.69 11.45 19.87
CA SER A 57 -10.23 12.79 19.67
C SER A 57 -10.90 12.97 18.31
N LEU A 58 -10.33 12.38 17.25
CA LEU A 58 -10.88 12.42 15.90
C LEU A 58 -12.17 11.59 15.79
N ILE A 59 -12.21 10.41 16.41
CA ILE A 59 -13.41 9.57 16.48
C ILE A 59 -14.56 10.33 17.16
N LEU A 60 -14.28 10.95 18.30
CA LEU A 60 -15.28 11.75 19.03
C LEU A 60 -15.77 12.95 18.21
N LEU A 61 -14.87 13.61 17.48
CA LEU A 61 -15.22 14.72 16.61
C LEU A 61 -16.16 14.29 15.49
N GLU A 62 -15.87 13.20 14.78
CA GLU A 62 -16.74 12.72 13.70
C GLU A 62 -18.10 12.26 14.22
N ARG A 63 -18.14 11.59 15.37
CA ARG A 63 -19.40 11.23 16.03
C ARG A 63 -20.22 12.44 16.44
N SER A 64 -19.59 13.52 16.90
CA SER A 64 -20.27 14.78 17.24
C SER A 64 -20.90 15.48 16.03
N ARG A 65 -20.48 15.10 14.82
CA ARG A 65 -20.97 15.61 13.52
C ARG A 65 -21.94 14.64 12.84
N ASP A 66 -22.38 13.58 13.56
CA ASP A 66 -23.18 12.48 13.02
C ASP A 66 -22.52 11.74 11.83
N ALA A 67 -21.17 11.79 11.74
CA ALA A 67 -20.38 11.18 10.67
C ALA A 67 -19.84 9.79 11.07
N GLU A 68 -20.75 8.83 11.33
CA GLU A 68 -20.36 7.51 11.84
C GLU A 68 -19.45 6.72 10.87
N THR A 69 -19.55 6.94 9.54
CA THR A 69 -18.63 6.27 8.58
C THR A 69 -17.19 6.72 8.82
N GLU A 70 -16.97 8.02 9.00
CA GLU A 70 -15.65 8.59 9.20
C GLU A 70 -15.09 8.22 10.58
N ALA A 71 -15.95 8.17 11.60
CA ALA A 71 -15.56 7.65 12.92
C ALA A 71 -15.08 6.19 12.83
N VAL A 72 -15.81 5.33 12.12
CA VAL A 72 -15.43 3.92 11.92
C VAL A 72 -14.14 3.79 11.09
N ILE A 73 -13.92 4.68 10.12
CA ILE A 73 -12.65 4.73 9.38
C ILE A 73 -11.49 5.05 10.32
N TRP A 74 -11.64 6.02 11.23
CA TRP A 74 -10.62 6.32 12.24
C TRP A 74 -10.35 5.14 13.17
N GLU A 75 -11.39 4.43 13.63
CA GLU A 75 -11.24 3.20 14.42
C GLU A 75 -10.48 2.12 13.65
N ALA A 76 -10.79 1.92 12.36
CA ALA A 76 -10.10 0.95 11.52
C ALA A 76 -8.62 1.34 11.27
N ARG A 77 -8.34 2.64 11.12
CA ARG A 77 -6.97 3.16 11.03
C ARG A 77 -6.20 2.90 12.32
N TYR A 78 -6.81 3.13 13.48
CA TYR A 78 -6.20 2.84 14.79
C TYR A 78 -5.82 1.36 14.93
N LEU A 79 -6.76 0.45 14.63
CA LEU A 79 -6.49 -0.99 14.58
C LEU A 79 -5.34 -1.30 13.62
N GLY A 80 -5.31 -0.62 12.48
CA GLY A 80 -4.22 -0.66 11.52
C GLY A 80 -2.86 -0.24 12.10
N TYR A 81 -2.78 0.88 12.81
CA TYR A 81 -1.56 1.34 13.46
C TYR A 81 -1.09 0.38 14.56
N ASN A 82 -2.03 -0.29 15.24
CA ASN A 82 -1.76 -1.35 16.20
C ASN A 82 -1.36 -2.70 15.56
N GLY A 83 -1.29 -2.81 14.23
CA GLY A 83 -1.03 -4.08 13.57
C GLY A 83 -2.17 -5.10 13.66
N GLU A 84 -3.38 -4.68 14.04
CA GLU A 84 -4.59 -5.50 14.16
C GLU A 84 -5.39 -5.52 12.85
N TYR A 85 -4.73 -5.88 11.75
CA TYR A 85 -5.27 -5.73 10.40
C TYR A 85 -6.52 -6.55 10.13
N ARG A 86 -6.64 -7.77 10.70
CA ARG A 86 -7.86 -8.60 10.53
C ARG A 86 -9.08 -7.90 11.11
N LYS A 87 -8.96 -7.32 12.30
CA LYS A 87 -10.05 -6.59 12.96
C LYS A 87 -10.41 -5.32 12.19
N ALA A 88 -9.42 -4.61 11.65
CA ALA A 88 -9.67 -3.45 10.79
C ALA A 88 -10.48 -3.84 9.54
N VAL A 89 -10.14 -4.95 8.88
CA VAL A 89 -10.90 -5.50 7.74
C VAL A 89 -12.32 -5.85 8.13
N ASP A 90 -12.52 -6.52 9.27
CA ASP A 90 -13.85 -6.91 9.75
C ASP A 90 -14.73 -5.69 10.04
N LEU A 91 -14.17 -4.68 10.69
CA LEU A 91 -14.86 -3.43 11.01
C LEU A 91 -15.28 -2.68 9.74
N LEU A 92 -14.35 -2.50 8.79
CA LEU A 92 -14.63 -1.86 7.51
C LEU A 92 -15.65 -2.65 6.68
N SER A 93 -15.58 -3.98 6.69
CA SER A 93 -16.53 -4.83 5.97
C SER A 93 -17.96 -4.66 6.46
N LYS A 94 -18.16 -4.62 7.78
CA LYS A 94 -19.48 -4.34 8.38
C LYS A 94 -19.97 -2.94 8.01
N ARG A 95 -19.07 -1.94 7.97
CA ARG A 95 -19.47 -0.57 7.58
C ARG A 95 -19.84 -0.46 6.11
N ILE A 96 -19.16 -1.20 5.23
CA ILE A 96 -19.48 -1.26 3.79
C ILE A 96 -20.89 -1.81 3.54
N GLU A 97 -21.39 -2.72 4.37
CA GLU A 97 -22.79 -3.19 4.28
C GLU A 97 -23.81 -2.06 4.47
N GLN A 98 -23.44 -1.02 5.23
CA GLN A 98 -24.29 0.13 5.56
C GLN A 98 -24.05 1.32 4.63
N ASP A 99 -22.80 1.52 4.16
CA ASP A 99 -22.37 2.66 3.36
C ASP A 99 -21.52 2.23 2.15
N SER A 100 -22.10 1.35 1.31
CA SER A 100 -21.44 0.74 0.15
C SER A 100 -21.03 1.71 -0.98
N LYS A 101 -21.33 3.01 -0.85
CA LYS A 101 -20.97 4.03 -1.84
C LYS A 101 -19.83 4.94 -1.38
N ASN A 102 -19.35 4.80 -0.15
CA ASN A 102 -18.22 5.58 0.34
C ASN A 102 -16.89 4.97 -0.13
N PRO A 103 -16.12 5.64 -1.01
CA PRO A 103 -14.85 5.13 -1.53
C PRO A 103 -13.76 4.96 -0.45
N ALA A 104 -13.78 5.75 0.63
CA ALA A 104 -12.77 5.70 1.68
C ALA A 104 -12.78 4.35 2.41
N LEU A 105 -13.96 3.73 2.58
CA LEU A 105 -14.07 2.40 3.18
C LEU A 105 -13.31 1.33 2.39
N TYR A 106 -13.46 1.35 1.07
CA TYR A 106 -12.76 0.43 0.17
C TYR A 106 -11.27 0.76 0.10
N ARG A 107 -10.89 2.04 0.06
CA ARG A 107 -9.49 2.49 0.12
C ARG A 107 -8.78 1.94 1.37
N HIS A 108 -9.38 2.13 2.54
CA HIS A 108 -8.78 1.68 3.79
C HIS A 108 -8.75 0.16 3.91
N ARG A 109 -9.81 -0.54 3.48
CA ARG A 109 -9.85 -2.00 3.54
C ARG A 109 -8.88 -2.63 2.55
N GLY A 110 -8.79 -2.08 1.33
CA GLY A 110 -7.81 -2.47 0.33
C GLY A 110 -6.37 -2.34 0.82
N HIS A 111 -6.02 -1.24 1.49
CA HIS A 111 -4.72 -1.13 2.16
C HIS A 111 -4.52 -2.26 3.17
N ARG A 112 -5.49 -2.54 4.05
CA ARG A 112 -5.33 -3.63 5.03
C ARG A 112 -5.18 -5.00 4.36
N TYR A 113 -5.83 -5.24 3.22
CA TYR A 113 -5.61 -6.45 2.43
C TYR A 113 -4.19 -6.56 1.87
N ILE A 114 -3.55 -5.45 1.46
CA ILE A 114 -2.11 -5.45 1.11
C ILE A 114 -1.28 -5.92 2.30
N SER A 115 -1.50 -5.34 3.49
CA SER A 115 -0.80 -5.75 4.73
C SER A 115 -1.03 -7.23 5.06
N LEU A 116 -2.20 -7.78 4.72
CA LEU A 116 -2.53 -9.19 4.92
C LEU A 116 -2.07 -10.12 3.78
N ARG A 117 -1.33 -9.63 2.79
CA ARG A 117 -0.93 -10.38 1.57
C ARG A 117 -2.11 -10.89 0.74
N ALA A 118 -3.28 -10.30 0.91
CA ALA A 118 -4.49 -10.61 0.15
C ALA A 118 -4.61 -9.67 -1.06
N PHE A 119 -3.64 -9.74 -1.96
CA PHE A 119 -3.49 -8.75 -3.03
C PHE A 119 -4.69 -8.72 -4.00
N ASP A 120 -5.28 -9.86 -4.36
CA ASP A 120 -6.49 -9.89 -5.21
C ASP A 120 -7.68 -9.16 -4.56
N ASP A 121 -7.86 -9.35 -3.25
CA ASP A 121 -8.90 -8.69 -2.48
C ASP A 121 -8.62 -7.18 -2.37
N ALA A 122 -7.35 -6.80 -2.22
CA ALA A 122 -6.90 -5.41 -2.24
C ALA A 122 -7.20 -4.73 -3.58
N ILE A 123 -6.81 -5.35 -4.69
CA ILE A 123 -7.04 -4.83 -6.06
C ILE A 123 -8.54 -4.61 -6.26
N LYS A 124 -9.38 -5.61 -5.95
CA LYS A 124 -10.83 -5.51 -6.11
C LYS A 124 -11.43 -4.32 -5.36
N ASP A 125 -11.02 -4.11 -4.11
CA ASP A 125 -11.51 -2.99 -3.31
C ASP A 125 -11.00 -1.64 -3.85
N LEU A 126 -9.72 -1.57 -4.21
CA LEU A 126 -9.11 -0.34 -4.69
C LEU A 126 -9.61 0.06 -6.08
N GLU A 127 -9.91 -0.90 -6.95
CA GLU A 127 -10.63 -0.67 -8.20
C GLU A 127 -12.05 -0.16 -7.95
N LYS A 128 -12.74 -0.71 -6.94
CA LYS A 128 -14.07 -0.22 -6.56
C LYS A 128 -14.00 1.21 -6.04
N ALA A 129 -13.01 1.53 -5.22
CA ALA A 129 -12.77 2.89 -4.74
C ALA A 129 -12.47 3.84 -5.91
N ALA A 130 -11.60 3.42 -6.84
CA ALA A 130 -11.25 4.16 -8.05
C ALA A 130 -12.46 4.41 -8.97
N GLU A 131 -13.40 3.47 -9.06
CA GLU A 131 -14.68 3.67 -9.76
C GLU A 131 -15.54 4.74 -9.08
N LEU A 132 -15.66 4.68 -7.75
CA LEU A 132 -16.54 5.55 -6.97
C LEU A 132 -16.08 7.00 -6.91
N ILE A 133 -14.78 7.28 -7.04
CA ILE A 133 -14.23 8.65 -7.07
C ILE A 133 -14.30 9.33 -8.45
N LYS A 134 -14.75 8.63 -9.50
CA LYS A 134 -14.80 9.23 -10.85
C LYS A 134 -15.74 10.42 -10.88
N GLY A 135 -15.19 11.60 -11.22
CA GLY A 135 -15.94 12.84 -11.31
C GLY A 135 -16.36 13.43 -9.96
N THR A 136 -15.83 12.92 -8.85
CA THR A 136 -15.99 13.57 -7.54
C THR A 136 -14.88 14.57 -7.31
N GLU A 137 -15.10 15.51 -6.40
CA GLU A 137 -14.00 16.30 -5.86
C GLU A 137 -13.06 15.41 -5.04
N ASP A 138 -11.78 15.79 -5.01
CA ASP A 138 -10.79 15.14 -4.17
C ASP A 138 -10.82 15.74 -2.76
N VAL A 139 -10.54 14.90 -1.76
CA VAL A 139 -10.63 15.25 -0.35
C VAL A 139 -9.29 14.96 0.30
N VAL A 140 -8.67 15.99 0.89
CA VAL A 140 -7.44 15.82 1.67
C VAL A 140 -7.72 14.86 2.83
N GLU A 141 -6.87 13.86 2.99
CA GLU A 141 -6.98 12.90 4.07
C GLU A 141 -6.05 13.28 5.20
N GLN A 142 -6.63 13.47 6.39
CA GLN A 142 -5.86 13.88 7.56
C GLN A 142 -4.98 12.73 8.07
N ASP A 143 -3.75 13.06 8.48
CA ASP A 143 -2.83 12.13 9.10
C ASP A 143 -3.27 11.72 10.51
N GLY A 144 -2.80 10.55 10.95
CA GLY A 144 -3.02 10.09 12.33
C GLY A 144 -2.32 11.00 13.32
N LEU A 145 -1.02 11.21 13.12
CA LEU A 145 -0.24 12.28 13.74
C LEU A 145 0.13 13.30 12.66
N PRO A 146 0.00 14.61 12.92
CA PRO A 146 0.45 15.61 11.96
C PRO A 146 1.96 15.55 11.74
N ASN A 147 2.38 15.82 10.50
CA ASN A 147 3.79 16.03 10.18
C ASN A 147 4.31 17.37 10.70
N GLU A 148 5.61 17.60 10.52
CA GLU A 148 6.32 18.80 11.00
C GLU A 148 5.70 20.12 10.50
N MET A 149 5.06 20.09 9.33
CA MET A 149 4.39 21.24 8.73
C MET A 149 2.90 21.32 9.06
N ASN A 150 2.37 20.34 9.80
CA ASN A 150 0.95 20.19 10.14
C ASN A 150 0.04 20.27 8.89
N SER A 151 0.53 19.75 7.76
CA SER A 151 -0.16 19.80 6.47
C SER A 151 -0.15 18.42 5.82
N PRO A 152 -1.30 17.75 5.67
CA PRO A 152 -1.33 16.43 5.06
C PRO A 152 -0.79 16.46 3.63
N THR A 153 -0.02 15.43 3.30
CA THR A 153 0.65 15.29 1.99
C THR A 153 -0.18 14.46 1.00
N SER A 154 -1.27 13.82 1.45
CA SER A 154 -2.08 12.93 0.63
C SER A 154 -3.58 13.24 0.68
N SER A 155 -4.32 12.67 -0.27
CA SER A 155 -5.75 12.80 -0.42
C SER A 155 -6.38 11.43 -0.66
N LEU A 156 -7.71 11.40 -0.66
CA LEU A 156 -8.46 10.19 -0.95
C LEU A 156 -8.14 9.67 -2.34
N HIS A 157 -8.10 10.53 -3.36
CA HIS A 157 -7.80 10.09 -4.73
C HIS A 157 -6.37 9.59 -4.84
N THR A 158 -5.37 10.35 -4.35
CA THR A 158 -3.97 9.93 -4.45
C THR A 158 -3.74 8.62 -3.69
N ASN A 159 -4.35 8.45 -2.51
CA ASN A 159 -4.21 7.23 -1.76
C ASN A 159 -4.92 6.02 -2.41
N ILE A 160 -6.06 6.19 -3.06
CA ILE A 160 -6.69 5.12 -3.83
C ILE A 160 -5.75 4.65 -4.94
N TRP A 161 -5.26 5.60 -5.75
CA TRP A 161 -4.41 5.29 -6.90
C TRP A 161 -3.06 4.73 -6.49
N TYR A 162 -2.44 5.28 -5.45
CA TYR A 162 -1.17 4.81 -4.92
C TYR A 162 -1.23 3.35 -4.46
N HIS A 163 -2.24 3.01 -3.65
CA HIS A 163 -2.38 1.65 -3.13
C HIS A 163 -2.82 0.68 -4.23
N LEU A 164 -3.65 1.13 -5.19
CA LEU A 164 -4.01 0.31 -6.36
C LEU A 164 -2.77 -0.03 -7.19
N GLY A 165 -1.93 0.97 -7.47
CA GLY A 165 -0.66 0.78 -8.16
C GLY A 165 0.25 -0.18 -7.43
N LEU A 166 0.32 -0.07 -6.10
CA LEU A 166 1.14 -0.96 -5.27
C LEU A 166 0.64 -2.40 -5.31
N ALA A 167 -0.68 -2.62 -5.21
CA ALA A 167 -1.25 -3.97 -5.27
C ALA A 167 -1.00 -4.63 -6.64
N TYR A 168 -1.09 -3.86 -7.72
CA TYR A 168 -0.72 -4.33 -9.06
C TYR A 168 0.78 -4.62 -9.19
N TYR A 169 1.63 -3.75 -8.64
CA TYR A 169 3.08 -3.96 -8.61
C TYR A 169 3.44 -5.27 -7.91
N LEU A 170 2.87 -5.51 -6.72
CA LEU A 170 3.13 -6.70 -5.90
C LEU A 170 2.63 -8.02 -6.54
N THR A 171 1.77 -7.93 -7.54
CA THR A 171 1.28 -9.07 -8.33
C THR A 171 1.94 -9.16 -9.71
N ASN A 172 3.00 -8.38 -9.96
CA ASN A 172 3.72 -8.26 -11.22
C ASN A 172 2.87 -7.79 -12.42
N ASP A 173 1.70 -7.20 -12.19
CA ASP A 173 0.90 -6.54 -13.24
C ASP A 173 1.40 -5.11 -13.46
N PHE A 174 2.63 -4.99 -13.97
CA PHE A 174 3.34 -3.72 -14.08
C PHE A 174 2.62 -2.72 -15.01
N GLU A 175 1.95 -3.18 -16.06
CA GLU A 175 1.20 -2.31 -16.96
C GLU A 175 0.03 -1.62 -16.24
N LYS A 176 -0.72 -2.34 -15.39
CA LYS A 176 -1.78 -1.72 -14.60
C LYS A 176 -1.23 -0.89 -13.44
N ALA A 177 -0.11 -1.30 -12.83
CA ALA A 177 0.57 -0.49 -11.83
C ALA A 177 0.95 0.89 -12.42
N GLN A 178 1.55 0.91 -13.60
CA GLN A 178 1.88 2.15 -14.33
C GLN A 178 0.65 3.06 -14.50
N LYS A 179 -0.48 2.51 -14.96
CA LYS A 179 -1.73 3.28 -15.15
C LYS A 179 -2.21 3.91 -13.84
N ALA A 180 -2.25 3.13 -12.76
CA ALA A 180 -2.66 3.63 -11.46
C ALA A 180 -1.71 4.72 -10.92
N TYR A 181 -0.40 4.55 -11.05
CA TYR A 181 0.54 5.58 -10.60
C TYR A 181 0.50 6.86 -11.43
N VAL A 182 0.22 6.78 -12.73
CA VAL A 182 -0.03 7.98 -13.54
C VAL A 182 -1.25 8.76 -13.02
N GLU A 183 -2.34 8.08 -12.68
CA GLU A 183 -3.50 8.74 -12.05
C GLU A 183 -3.15 9.34 -10.68
N CYS A 184 -2.32 8.66 -9.88
CA CYS A 184 -1.83 9.20 -8.61
C CYS A 184 -1.01 10.48 -8.79
N ILE A 185 -0.08 10.49 -9.76
CA ILE A 185 0.74 11.66 -10.09
C ILE A 185 -0.16 12.82 -10.59
N ASN A 186 -1.14 12.53 -11.44
CA ASN A 186 -2.08 13.54 -11.93
C ASN A 186 -2.96 14.15 -10.83
N ALA A 187 -3.32 13.37 -9.80
CA ALA A 187 -4.08 13.82 -8.64
C ALA A 187 -3.20 14.51 -7.57
N SER A 188 -1.87 14.40 -7.67
CA SER A 188 -0.95 14.95 -6.67
C SER A 188 -0.86 16.47 -6.77
N THR A 189 -0.84 17.13 -5.61
CA THR A 189 -0.79 18.61 -5.50
C THR A 189 0.45 19.12 -4.77
N ASN A 190 1.34 18.23 -4.36
CA ASN A 190 2.59 18.52 -3.67
C ASN A 190 3.70 17.54 -4.10
N ASP A 191 4.94 17.90 -3.80
CA ASP A 191 6.11 17.11 -4.20
C ASP A 191 6.18 15.76 -3.48
N ASP A 192 5.78 15.69 -2.20
CA ASP A 192 5.79 14.45 -1.41
C ASP A 192 5.02 13.32 -2.08
N MET A 193 3.74 13.56 -2.42
CA MET A 193 2.91 12.53 -3.02
C MET A 193 3.36 12.21 -4.45
N MET A 194 3.73 13.24 -5.22
CA MET A 194 4.25 13.05 -6.57
C MET A 194 5.49 12.16 -6.56
N ILE A 195 6.46 12.40 -5.66
CA ILE A 195 7.70 11.65 -5.56
C ILE A 195 7.45 10.20 -5.14
N ALA A 196 6.60 9.97 -4.15
CA ALA A 196 6.25 8.62 -3.73
C ALA A 196 5.61 7.82 -4.88
N ALA A 197 4.66 8.41 -5.62
CA ALA A 197 4.05 7.75 -6.77
C ALA A 197 5.04 7.56 -7.94
N LEU A 198 5.88 8.55 -8.21
CA LEU A 198 6.87 8.52 -9.29
C LEU A 198 7.93 7.44 -9.08
N TYR A 199 8.35 7.19 -7.84
CA TYR A 199 9.26 6.08 -7.51
C TYR A 199 8.69 4.73 -7.98
N TRP A 200 7.46 4.41 -7.59
CA TRP A 200 6.86 3.14 -7.96
C TRP A 200 6.48 3.07 -9.44
N TYR A 201 6.10 4.20 -10.04
CA TYR A 201 5.89 4.29 -11.48
C TYR A 201 7.17 3.97 -12.27
N TYR A 202 8.29 4.61 -11.89
CA TYR A 202 9.61 4.34 -12.46
C TYR A 202 9.95 2.86 -12.35
N MET A 203 9.79 2.28 -11.16
CA MET A 203 10.08 0.86 -10.95
C MET A 203 9.20 -0.03 -11.82
N SER A 204 7.90 0.26 -11.90
CA SER A 204 6.97 -0.48 -12.77
C SER A 204 7.42 -0.44 -14.24
N LEU A 205 7.88 0.71 -14.74
CA LEU A 205 8.41 0.85 -16.10
C LEU A 205 9.69 0.04 -16.31
N ARG A 206 10.64 0.11 -15.36
CA ARG A 206 11.88 -0.68 -15.43
C ARG A 206 11.62 -2.18 -15.43
N ARG A 207 10.69 -2.65 -14.59
CA ARG A 207 10.31 -4.07 -14.50
C ARG A 207 9.58 -4.56 -15.75
N ASP A 208 8.90 -3.66 -16.46
CA ASP A 208 8.24 -3.91 -17.74
C ASP A 208 9.16 -3.67 -18.96
N GLY A 209 10.46 -3.45 -18.75
CA GLY A 209 11.46 -3.30 -19.82
C GLY A 209 11.43 -1.96 -20.57
N GLN A 210 10.73 -0.95 -20.05
CA GLN A 210 10.60 0.37 -20.66
C GLN A 210 11.70 1.34 -20.19
N ASP A 211 12.96 0.93 -20.27
CA ASP A 211 14.10 1.60 -19.62
C ASP A 211 14.31 3.06 -20.06
N GLU A 212 14.26 3.35 -21.36
CA GLU A 212 14.46 4.71 -21.89
C GLU A 212 13.34 5.64 -21.40
N PHE A 213 12.11 5.15 -21.37
CA PHE A 213 10.96 5.92 -20.93
C PHE A 213 10.98 6.13 -19.42
N ALA A 214 11.36 5.11 -18.65
CA ALA A 214 11.59 5.23 -17.21
C ALA A 214 12.59 6.35 -16.89
N GLY A 215 13.70 6.45 -17.63
CA GLY A 215 14.66 7.55 -17.46
C GLY A 215 14.04 8.94 -17.69
N LYS A 216 13.18 9.07 -18.72
CA LYS A 216 12.50 10.34 -19.04
C LYS A 216 11.52 10.79 -17.96
N VAL A 217 10.79 9.86 -17.33
CA VAL A 217 9.77 10.25 -16.34
C VAL A 217 10.38 10.80 -15.04
N ILE A 218 11.64 10.44 -14.73
CA ILE A 218 12.36 10.94 -13.55
C ILE A 218 13.31 12.11 -13.84
N ASP A 219 13.48 12.50 -15.11
CA ASP A 219 14.30 13.66 -15.50
C ASP A 219 13.95 14.97 -14.73
N PRO A 220 12.66 15.26 -14.46
CA PRO A 220 12.30 16.46 -13.71
C PRO A 220 12.68 16.46 -12.21
N VAL A 221 13.05 15.32 -11.63
CA VAL A 221 13.40 15.21 -10.20
C VAL A 221 14.71 15.94 -9.95
N ARG A 222 14.79 16.76 -8.89
CA ARG A 222 15.96 17.59 -8.54
C ARG A 222 16.28 17.46 -7.07
N SER A 223 17.51 17.79 -6.65
CA SER A 223 17.88 17.83 -5.24
C SER A 223 17.06 18.84 -4.44
N GLU A 224 16.69 19.97 -5.05
CA GLU A 224 15.87 21.00 -4.42
C GLU A 224 14.38 20.78 -4.73
N MET A 225 13.71 19.97 -3.90
CA MET A 225 12.27 19.76 -3.90
C MET A 225 11.71 19.94 -2.49
N ASN A 226 10.43 20.28 -2.37
CA ASN A 226 9.81 20.49 -1.06
C ASN A 226 9.25 19.17 -0.52
N ILE A 227 10.12 18.36 0.08
CA ILE A 227 9.79 17.04 0.64
C ILE A 227 9.70 17.14 2.16
N ILE A 228 8.59 16.67 2.73
CA ILE A 228 8.30 16.71 4.16
C ILE A 228 8.47 15.32 4.78
N GLU A 229 7.94 14.27 4.15
CA GLU A 229 7.86 12.91 4.71
C GLU A 229 8.49 11.86 3.81
N ASN A 230 8.47 12.05 2.48
CA ASN A 230 8.86 11.03 1.50
C ASN A 230 10.32 11.13 1.02
N ASP A 231 11.23 11.50 1.92
CA ASP A 231 12.66 11.76 1.62
C ASP A 231 13.40 10.52 1.09
N SER A 232 13.13 9.31 1.60
CA SER A 232 13.76 8.09 1.10
C SER A 232 13.41 7.83 -0.38
N TYR A 233 12.16 8.06 -0.79
CA TYR A 233 11.77 7.94 -2.20
C TYR A 233 12.45 8.99 -3.08
N HIS A 234 12.57 10.23 -2.59
CA HIS A 234 13.26 11.30 -3.30
C HIS A 234 14.73 10.96 -3.55
N LYS A 235 15.44 10.54 -2.50
CA LYS A 235 16.84 10.13 -2.59
C LYS A 235 17.04 8.91 -3.49
N LEU A 236 16.14 7.92 -3.43
CA LEU A 236 16.17 6.76 -4.33
C LEU A 236 16.06 7.18 -5.80
N LEU A 237 15.18 8.11 -6.13
CA LEU A 237 15.07 8.65 -7.49
C LEU A 237 16.37 9.37 -7.92
N LEU A 238 17.01 10.13 -7.02
CA LEU A 238 18.30 10.75 -7.30
C LEU A 238 19.43 9.71 -7.48
N VAL A 239 19.42 8.60 -6.72
CA VAL A 239 20.32 7.45 -6.93
C VAL A 239 20.11 6.88 -8.34
N PHE A 240 18.86 6.71 -8.77
CA PHE A 240 18.55 6.16 -10.09
C PHE A 240 18.98 7.09 -11.24
N LYS A 241 19.01 8.40 -10.99
CA LYS A 241 19.60 9.40 -11.89
C LYS A 241 21.13 9.44 -11.86
N GLY A 242 21.77 8.81 -10.87
CA GLY A 242 23.21 8.91 -10.63
C GLY A 242 23.64 10.23 -9.97
N GLU A 243 22.71 10.92 -9.32
CA GLU A 243 22.92 12.23 -8.67
C GLU A 243 23.05 12.13 -7.15
N PHE A 244 22.90 10.92 -6.57
CA PHE A 244 23.06 10.66 -5.15
C PHE A 244 23.81 9.34 -4.90
N ASP A 245 24.60 9.27 -3.83
CA ASP A 245 25.37 8.07 -3.48
C ASP A 245 24.46 7.01 -2.83
N PRO A 246 24.29 5.81 -3.44
CA PRO A 246 23.47 4.76 -2.85
C PRO A 246 23.94 4.29 -1.47
N ASN A 247 25.23 4.39 -1.14
CA ASN A 247 25.72 3.97 0.18
C ASN A 247 25.29 4.93 1.29
N ALA A 248 25.22 6.23 0.99
CA ALA A 248 24.78 7.23 1.93
C ALA A 248 23.32 7.02 2.39
N LEU A 249 22.48 6.36 1.58
CA LEU A 249 21.09 6.07 1.95
C LEU A 249 20.99 4.96 3.00
N LEU A 250 21.87 3.95 2.95
CA LEU A 250 21.85 2.82 3.89
C LEU A 250 22.48 3.15 5.25
N ASP A 251 23.39 4.12 5.29
CA ASP A 251 24.13 4.47 6.51
C ASP A 251 23.39 5.48 7.41
N THR A 252 22.41 6.22 6.88
CA THR A 252 21.80 7.38 7.58
C THR A 252 20.43 7.12 8.19
N GLU A 253 19.77 5.99 7.91
CA GLU A 253 18.38 5.79 8.31
C GLU A 253 18.25 5.05 9.66
N THR A 254 17.69 5.75 10.65
CA THR A 254 17.54 5.27 12.03
C THR A 254 16.16 4.67 12.32
N ASP A 255 15.18 4.85 11.43
CA ASP A 255 13.82 4.33 11.57
C ASP A 255 13.60 3.05 10.75
N ALA A 256 12.85 2.10 11.32
CA ALA A 256 12.63 0.78 10.74
C ALA A 256 11.75 0.81 9.46
N LEU A 257 10.86 1.80 9.27
CA LEU A 257 10.04 1.94 8.08
C LEU A 257 10.82 2.55 6.92
N SER A 258 11.61 3.59 7.21
CA SER A 258 12.53 4.19 6.24
C SER A 258 13.54 3.13 5.77
N ASN A 259 14.11 2.36 6.70
CA ASN A 259 15.01 1.23 6.39
C ASN A 259 14.40 0.21 5.41
N ALA A 260 13.11 -0.10 5.53
CA ALA A 260 12.45 -1.02 4.61
C ALA A 260 12.28 -0.40 3.21
N THR A 261 11.92 0.88 3.13
CA THR A 261 11.74 1.61 1.86
C THR A 261 13.07 1.79 1.13
N ALA A 262 14.08 2.34 1.83
CA ALA A 262 15.43 2.51 1.31
C ALA A 262 16.07 1.17 0.93
N GLY A 263 15.99 0.16 1.81
CA GLY A 263 16.53 -1.17 1.55
C GLY A 263 15.91 -1.80 0.31
N TYR A 264 14.58 -1.80 0.19
CA TYR A 264 13.91 -2.32 -1.00
C TYR A 264 14.33 -1.58 -2.28
N GLY A 265 14.40 -0.24 -2.22
CA GLY A 265 14.80 0.59 -3.36
C GLY A 265 16.26 0.41 -3.79
N ILE A 266 17.20 0.27 -2.85
CA ILE A 266 18.59 -0.02 -3.17
C ILE A 266 18.75 -1.45 -3.70
N GLY A 267 18.00 -2.42 -3.15
CA GLY A 267 17.92 -3.77 -3.73
C GLY A 267 17.47 -3.72 -5.19
N ASN A 268 16.42 -2.94 -5.49
CA ASN A 268 15.97 -2.69 -6.86
C ASN A 268 17.05 -2.05 -7.74
N TRP A 269 17.78 -1.05 -7.24
CA TRP A 269 18.89 -0.45 -7.96
C TRP A 269 19.96 -1.48 -8.33
N HIS A 270 20.31 -2.39 -7.42
CA HIS A 270 21.20 -3.50 -7.73
C HIS A 270 20.60 -4.44 -8.78
N TYR A 271 19.34 -4.81 -8.63
CA TYR A 271 18.63 -5.74 -9.51
C TYR A 271 18.59 -5.24 -10.96
N ILE A 272 18.12 -4.01 -11.16
CA ILE A 272 17.97 -3.40 -12.51
C ILE A 272 19.32 -3.06 -13.17
N ASN A 273 20.43 -3.18 -12.44
CA ASN A 273 21.79 -3.05 -12.95
C ASN A 273 22.52 -4.41 -13.03
N GLY A 274 21.78 -5.53 -12.98
CA GLY A 274 22.32 -6.88 -13.18
C GLY A 274 23.06 -7.48 -11.97
N ARG A 275 23.05 -6.82 -10.81
CA ARG A 275 23.69 -7.29 -9.58
C ARG A 275 22.69 -8.08 -8.72
N LYS A 276 22.13 -9.15 -9.27
CA LYS A 276 21.01 -9.91 -8.68
C LYS A 276 21.32 -10.47 -7.30
N ASP A 277 22.45 -11.15 -7.11
CA ASP A 277 22.83 -11.74 -5.82
C ASP A 277 22.86 -10.68 -4.70
N ARG A 278 23.37 -9.48 -5.02
CA ARG A 278 23.40 -8.37 -4.07
C ARG A 278 22.00 -7.80 -3.79
N ALA A 279 21.12 -7.77 -4.79
CA ALA A 279 19.73 -7.38 -4.57
C ALA A 279 19.01 -8.33 -3.62
N MET A 280 19.17 -9.65 -3.83
CA MET A 280 18.57 -10.67 -2.97
C MET A 280 19.11 -10.60 -1.53
N GLU A 281 20.42 -10.39 -1.36
CA GLU A 281 21.01 -10.19 -0.03
C GLU A 281 20.39 -8.98 0.70
N ILE A 282 20.20 -7.86 -0.01
CA ILE A 282 19.61 -6.64 0.57
C ILE A 282 18.14 -6.88 0.94
N TRP A 283 17.36 -7.49 0.04
CA TRP A 283 15.95 -7.81 0.31
C TRP A 283 15.79 -8.81 1.46
N GLN A 284 16.70 -9.78 1.59
CA GLN A 284 16.76 -10.66 2.75
C GLN A 284 17.02 -9.87 4.04
N ASN A 285 17.95 -8.92 4.04
CA ASN A 285 18.19 -8.08 5.22
C ASN A 285 16.95 -7.24 5.59
N VAL A 286 16.19 -6.74 4.61
CA VAL A 286 14.92 -6.02 4.85
C VAL A 286 13.88 -6.97 5.47
N TYR A 287 13.78 -8.20 4.96
CA TYR A 287 12.88 -9.22 5.51
C TYR A 287 13.25 -9.60 6.95
N ASP A 288 14.54 -9.82 7.22
CA ASP A 288 15.03 -10.22 8.54
C ASP A 288 14.87 -9.10 9.60
N ALA A 289 14.77 -7.83 9.17
CA ALA A 289 14.51 -6.69 10.06
C ALA A 289 13.09 -6.70 10.66
N GLY A 290 12.16 -7.49 10.12
CA GLY A 290 10.88 -7.82 10.78
C GLY A 290 9.79 -6.74 10.74
N ASN A 291 10.00 -5.60 10.06
CA ASN A 291 8.96 -4.57 9.89
C ASN A 291 7.94 -4.95 8.82
N TRP A 292 7.18 -6.00 9.08
CA TRP A 292 6.43 -6.73 8.06
C TRP A 292 5.26 -5.97 7.43
N SER A 293 4.80 -4.87 8.01
CA SER A 293 3.74 -4.04 7.45
C SER A 293 4.24 -2.96 6.50
N ALA A 294 5.54 -2.64 6.51
CA ALA A 294 6.15 -1.67 5.62
C ALA A 294 6.09 -2.12 4.16
N PHE A 295 5.70 -1.26 3.22
CA PHE A 295 5.60 -1.64 1.81
C PHE A 295 6.92 -2.15 1.21
N GLY A 296 8.06 -1.56 1.61
CA GLY A 296 9.38 -2.06 1.21
C GLY A 296 9.66 -3.47 1.71
N PHE A 297 9.16 -3.86 2.89
CA PHE A 297 9.21 -5.24 3.37
C PHE A 297 8.34 -6.15 2.50
N ILE A 298 7.07 -5.80 2.30
CA ILE A 298 6.13 -6.61 1.51
C ILE A 298 6.69 -6.86 0.11
N ALA A 299 7.28 -5.84 -0.49
CA ALA A 299 7.87 -5.94 -1.81
C ALA A 299 9.16 -6.77 -1.80
N SER A 300 10.05 -6.61 -0.81
CA SER A 300 11.25 -7.45 -0.65
C SER A 300 10.87 -8.93 -0.47
N GLU A 301 9.86 -9.21 0.35
CA GLU A 301 9.28 -10.54 0.54
C GLU A 301 8.73 -11.13 -0.77
N ALA A 302 8.04 -10.33 -1.58
CA ALA A 302 7.52 -10.77 -2.88
C ALA A 302 8.64 -11.10 -3.87
N GLU A 303 9.75 -10.35 -3.86
CA GLU A 303 10.93 -10.67 -4.68
C GLU A 303 11.58 -11.99 -4.25
N LEU A 304 11.78 -12.18 -2.95
CA LEU A 304 12.37 -13.41 -2.39
C LEU A 304 11.51 -14.64 -2.67
N ALA A 305 10.18 -14.50 -2.63
CA ALA A 305 9.26 -15.60 -2.93
C ALA A 305 9.17 -15.94 -4.43
N GLY A 306 9.64 -15.04 -5.30
CA GLY A 306 9.62 -15.20 -6.76
C GLY A 306 10.89 -15.79 -7.36
N GLU A 307 11.94 -16.02 -6.56
CA GLU A 307 13.17 -16.71 -6.96
C GLU A 307 12.99 -18.23 -7.05
#